data_AF-A0A165F623-F1
#
_entry.id   AF-A0A165F623-F1
#
_cell.length_a   1.000
_cell.length_b   1.000
_cell.length_c   1.000
_cell.angle_alpha   90.00
_cell.angle_beta   90.00
_cell.angle_gamma   90.00
#
_symmetry.space_group_name_H-M   'P 1'
#
loop_
_entity.id
_entity.type
_entity.pdbx_description
1 polymer ?
#
loop_
_entity_poly.entity_id
_entity_poly.type
_entity_poly.pdbx_seq_one_letter_code
_entity_poly.pdbx_strand_id
1 'polypeptide(L)' 'VLGEDMRFTEARVLVRRRGGEIDYIPGDDVDYMDVSPRQMVSVATAMIPFLEHDDANRALMGANMMR' A
#
# COMPACT_ATOMS: atom_id res chain seq x y z
N VAL A 1 11.73 -1.82 1.82
CA VAL A 1 11.78 -3.07 1.02
C VAL A 1 12.53 -4.13 1.82
N LEU A 2 12.28 -5.42 1.61
CA LEU A 2 13.07 -6.49 2.26
C LEU A 2 14.27 -6.86 1.39
N GLY A 3 15.42 -7.06 2.02
CA GLY A 3 16.61 -7.63 1.39
C GLY A 3 16.51 -9.14 1.22
N GLU A 4 17.53 -9.74 0.62
CA GLU A 4 17.60 -11.20 0.41
C GLU A 4 17.61 -12.01 1.73
N ASP A 5 18.06 -11.39 2.82
CA ASP A 5 18.08 -11.96 4.17
C ASP A 5 16.76 -11.76 4.93
N MET A 6 15.71 -11.31 4.24
CA MET A 6 14.39 -11.01 4.80
C MET A 6 14.39 -9.89 5.85
N ARG A 7 15.43 -9.05 5.91
CA ARG A 7 15.44 -7.84 6.74
C ARG A 7 15.06 -6.60 5.95
N PHE A 8 14.61 -5.57 6.64
CA PHE A 8 14.40 -4.27 6.03
C PHE A 8 15.71 -3.68 5.52
N THR A 9 15.70 -3.22 4.26
CA THR A 9 16.86 -2.56 3.64
C THR A 9 17.13 -1.16 4.21
N GLU A 10 16.10 -0.53 4.75
CA GLU A 10 16.16 0.82 5.33
C GLU A 10 16.18 0.74 6.86
N ALA A 11 16.96 1.62 7.49
CA ALA A 11 17.05 1.67 8.95
C ALA A 11 15.74 2.11 9.63
N ARG A 12 14.95 2.96 8.96
CA ARG A 12 13.61 3.37 9.41
C ARG A 12 12.62 3.14 8.29
N VAL A 13 11.45 2.59 8.63
CA VAL A 13 10.41 2.18 7.70
C VAL A 13 9.13 2.95 7.98
N LEU A 14 8.45 3.38 6.92
CA LEU A 14 7.13 4.02 7.01
C LEU A 14 6.09 3.00 7.50
N VAL A 15 5.37 3.33 8.58
CA VAL A 15 4.33 2.48 9.15
C VAL A 15 3.04 3.24 9.42
N ARG A 16 1.93 2.51 9.47
CA ARG A 16 0.64 3.00 9.96
C ARG A 16 0.46 2.59 11.42
N ARG A 17 0.20 3.56 12.29
CA ARG A 17 -0.14 3.34 13.70
C ARG A 17 -1.64 3.35 13.95
N ARG A 18 -2.02 2.90 15.13
CA ARG A 18 -3.39 2.99 15.63
C ARG A 18 -3.85 4.46 15.58
N GLY A 19 -5.06 4.70 15.07
CA GLY A 19 -5.58 6.06 14.86
C GLY A 19 -5.28 6.65 13.48
N GLY A 20 -4.59 5.92 12.61
CA GLY A 20 -4.31 6.38 11.23
C GLY A 20 -3.08 7.28 11.12
N GLU A 21 -2.31 7.40 12.20
CA GLU A 21 -1.04 8.13 12.19
C GLU A 21 -0.01 7.41 11.31
N ILE A 22 0.82 8.21 10.63
CA ILE A 22 1.91 7.76 9.79
C ILE A 22 3.21 8.16 10.48
N ASP A 23 4.10 7.20 10.69
CA ASP A 23 5.39 7.44 11.36
C ASP A 23 6.49 6.59 10.71
N TYR A 24 7.75 6.94 10.98
CA TYR A 24 8.92 6.17 10.61
C TYR A 24 9.50 5.49 11.86
N ILE A 25 9.54 4.16 11.91
CA ILE A 25 10.10 3.41 13.05
C ILE A 25 11.27 2.52 12.63
N PRO A 26 12.15 2.11 13.55
CA PRO A 26 13.14 1.07 13.28
C PRO A 26 12.47 -0.20 12.71
N GLY A 27 13.12 -0.85 11.74
CA GLY A 27 12.58 -2.06 11.11
C GLY A 27 12.36 -3.21 12.10
N ASP A 28 13.13 -3.27 13.18
CA ASP A 28 13.02 -4.27 14.24
C ASP A 28 11.76 -4.10 15.10
N ASP A 29 11.14 -2.91 15.08
CA ASP A 29 9.91 -2.60 15.82
C ASP A 29 8.64 -2.88 14.98
N VAL A 30 8.78 -3.40 13.76
CA VAL A 30 7.66 -3.68 12.85
C VAL A 30 7.20 -5.12 12.99
N ASP A 31 5.98 -5.33 13.50
CA ASP A 31 5.40 -6.68 13.66
C ASP A 31 4.87 -7.29 12.35
N TYR A 32 4.29 -6.45 11.47
CA TYR A 32 3.56 -6.89 10.28
C TYR A 32 3.79 -5.96 9.08
N MET A 33 3.62 -6.52 7.88
CA MET A 33 3.72 -5.83 6.60
C MET A 33 2.52 -6.18 5.72
N ASP A 34 2.09 -5.25 4.87
CA ASP A 34 1.09 -5.53 3.83
C ASP A 34 1.60 -6.59 2.85
N VAL A 35 0.72 -7.53 2.49
CA VAL A 35 1.07 -8.64 1.58
C VAL A 35 1.13 -8.16 0.13
N SER A 36 0.40 -7.10 -0.20
CA SER A 36 0.33 -6.55 -1.54
C SER A 36 0.09 -5.04 -1.53
N PRO A 37 0.72 -4.26 -2.44
CA PRO A 37 0.38 -2.85 -2.64
C PRO A 37 -1.10 -2.61 -3.01
N ARG A 38 -1.78 -3.64 -3.52
CA ARG A 38 -3.21 -3.58 -3.91
C ARG A 38 -4.16 -4.05 -2.80
N GLN A 39 -3.68 -4.30 -1.59
CA GLN A 39 -4.49 -4.85 -0.48
C GLN A 39 -5.67 -3.96 -0.09
N MET A 40 -5.60 -2.65 -0.33
CA MET A 40 -6.68 -1.71 -0.01
C MET A 40 -7.73 -1.56 -1.12
N VAL A 41 -7.46 -2.04 -2.34
CA VAL A 41 -8.35 -1.80 -3.50
C VAL A 41 -9.19 -3.03 -3.84
N SER A 42 -10.39 -2.80 -4.41
CA SER A 42 -11.27 -3.88 -4.86
C SER A 42 -10.73 -4.59 -6.11
N VAL A 43 -11.28 -5.75 -6.44
CA VAL A 43 -10.92 -6.49 -7.68
C VAL A 43 -11.11 -5.63 -8.93
N ALA A 44 -12.24 -4.91 -9.04
CA ALA A 44 -12.52 -4.07 -10.21
C ALA A 44 -11.50 -2.92 -10.32
N THR A 45 -11.23 -2.24 -9.20
CA THR A 45 -10.28 -1.13 -9.15
C THR A 45 -8.85 -1.60 -9.44
N ALA A 46 -8.47 -2.82 -9.00
CA ALA A 46 -7.16 -3.41 -9.24
C ALA A 46 -6.88 -3.75 -10.72
N MET A 47 -7.91 -3.78 -11.58
CA MET A 47 -7.76 -3.98 -13.02
C MET A 47 -7.47 -2.68 -13.79
N ILE A 48 -7.60 -1.51 -13.15
CA ILE A 48 -7.25 -0.23 -13.77
C ILE A 48 -5.71 -0.14 -13.84
N PRO A 49 -5.10 -0.12 -15.05
CA PRO A 49 -3.66 0.05 -15.17
C PRO A 49 -3.27 1.49 -14.78
N PHE A 50 -2.09 1.67 -14.19
CA PHE A 50 -1.58 2.99 -13.80
C PHE A 50 -2.52 3.76 -12.84
N LEU A 51 -3.26 3.04 -11.99
CA LEU A 51 -4.21 3.58 -11.03
C LEU A 51 -3.59 4.65 -10.12
N GLU A 52 -2.32 4.50 -9.77
CA GLU A 52 -1.54 5.44 -8.97
C GLU A 52 -1.37 6.83 -9.63
N HIS A 53 -1.67 6.94 -10.92
CA HIS A 53 -1.64 8.19 -11.69
C HIS A 53 -3.04 8.83 -11.88
N ASP A 54 -4.11 8.12 -11.52
CA ASP A 54 -5.49 8.60 -11.61
C ASP A 54 -5.98 9.15 -10.27
N ASP A 55 -6.82 10.18 -10.30
CA ASP A 55 -7.48 10.66 -9.10
C ASP A 55 -8.63 9.73 -8.67
N ALA A 56 -9.03 9.85 -7.40
CA ALA A 56 -10.04 8.96 -6.80
C ALA A 56 -11.40 8.99 -7.53
N ASN A 57 -11.81 10.13 -8.10
CA ASN A 57 -13.10 10.23 -8.79
C ASN A 57 -13.05 9.51 -10.15
N ARG A 58 -11.95 9.68 -10.90
CA ARG A 58 -11.73 8.94 -12.15
C ARG A 58 -11.62 7.44 -11.92
N ALA A 59 -10.87 7.02 -10.89
CA ALA A 59 -10.80 5.62 -10.48
C ALA A 59 -12.16 5.04 -10.08
N LEU A 60 -12.98 5.79 -9.34
CA LEU A 60 -14.33 5.39 -8.94
C LEU A 60 -15.25 5.23 -10.15
N MET A 61 -15.22 6.19 -11.09
CA MET A 61 -16.01 6.10 -12.32
C MET A 61 -15.56 4.93 -13.18
N GLY A 62 -14.24 4.76 -13.40
CA GLY A 62 -13.69 3.65 -14.18
C GLY A 62 -14.06 2.29 -13.60
N ALA A 63 -13.92 2.12 -12.27
CA ALA A 63 -14.31 0.87 -11.61
C ALA A 63 -15.81 0.57 -11.74
N ASN A 64 -16.67 1.60 -11.70
CA ASN A 64 -18.11 1.44 -11.83
C ASN A 64 -18.57 1.17 -13.26
N MET A 65 -17.83 1.65 -14.27
CA MET A 65 -18.13 1.41 -15.68
C MET A 65 -17.71 0.01 -16.16
N MET A 66 -16.78 -0.65 -15.47
CA MET A 66 -16.34 -2.03 -15.77
C MET A 66 -17.23 -3.11 -15.13
N ARG A 67 -18.24 -2.71 -14.35
CA ARG A 67 -19.20 -3.63 -13.73
C ARG A 67 -20.29 -4.01 -14.73
#